data_AF-A0A087UG64-F1
#
_entry.id   AF-A0A087UG64-F1
#
_cell.length_a   1.000
_cell.length_b   1.000
_cell.length_c   1.000
_cell.angle_alpha   90.00
_cell.angle_beta   90.00
_cell.angle_gamma   90.00
#
_symmetry.space_group_name_H-M   'P 1'
#
loop_
_entity.id
_entity.type
_entity.pdbx_description
1 polymer ?
#
loop_
_entity_poly.entity_id
_entity_poly.type
_entity_poly.pdbx_seq_one_letter_code
_entity_poly.pdbx_strand_id
1 'polypeptide(L)' 'MKSTNKSSDASTTLELSRNISTVLEHLLRNYDNRQRPDHGGSPTIVTTNFLIRSMGPISELDMEYSMDCYFRQKWTDR' A
#
# COMPACT_ATOMS: atom_id res chain seq x y z
N MET A 1 -44.00 18.16 2.70
CA MET A 1 -43.13 17.80 3.85
C MET A 1 -42.25 16.62 3.45
N LYS A 2 -40.94 16.83 3.20
CA LYS A 2 -39.97 15.74 3.05
C LYS A 2 -39.21 15.65 4.37
N SER A 3 -39.51 14.63 5.16
CA SER A 3 -38.81 14.33 6.41
C SER A 3 -37.45 13.71 6.10
N THR A 4 -36.42 14.21 6.77
CA THR A 4 -35.00 13.89 6.61
C THR A 4 -34.60 12.63 7.39
N ASN A 5 -34.40 11.50 6.70
CA ASN A 5 -33.66 10.33 7.23
C ASN A 5 -32.14 10.55 7.09
N LYS A 6 -31.56 11.48 7.86
CA LYS A 6 -30.12 11.77 7.81
C LYS A 6 -29.34 11.19 9.01
N SER A 7 -30.05 10.81 10.08
CA SER A 7 -29.47 10.31 11.33
C SER A 7 -29.13 8.81 11.31
N SER A 8 -29.84 8.01 10.51
CA SER A 8 -29.58 6.56 10.38
C SER A 8 -28.30 6.24 9.60
N ASP A 9 -28.01 7.01 8.54
CA ASP A 9 -26.81 6.82 7.70
C ASP A 9 -25.51 7.21 8.42
N ALA A 10 -25.59 8.19 9.33
CA ALA A 10 -24.44 8.57 10.15
C ALA A 10 -24.06 7.44 11.13
N SER A 11 -25.05 6.78 11.74
CA SER A 11 -24.82 5.68 12.68
C SER A 11 -24.20 4.45 11.99
N THR A 12 -24.68 4.08 10.80
CA THR A 12 -24.11 2.95 10.04
C THR A 12 -22.70 3.24 9.54
N THR A 13 -22.41 4.48 9.14
CA THR A 13 -21.05 4.91 8.75
C THR A 13 -20.08 4.85 9.92
N LEU A 14 -20.52 5.22 11.13
CA LEU A 14 -19.72 5.14 12.36
C LEU A 14 -19.45 3.69 12.78
N GLU A 15 -20.44 2.80 12.65
CA GLU A 15 -20.23 1.38 12.92
C GLU A 15 -19.28 0.72 11.91
N LEU A 16 -19.36 1.10 10.63
CA LEU A 16 -18.44 0.64 9.60
C LEU A 16 -17.01 1.11 9.87
N SER A 17 -16.80 2.39 10.21
CA SER A 17 -15.47 2.91 10.51
C SER A 17 -14.87 2.28 11.77
N ARG A 18 -15.69 2.00 12.78
CA ARG A 18 -15.28 1.26 13.98
C ARG A 18 -14.84 -0.17 13.66
N ASN A 19 -15.56 -0.86 12.77
CA ASN A 19 -15.18 -2.20 12.32
C ASN A 19 -13.85 -2.18 11.55
N ILE A 20 -13.69 -1.25 10.59
CA ILE A 20 -12.44 -1.07 9.84
C ILE A 20 -11.27 -0.82 10.80
N SER A 21 -11.46 0.07 11.78
CA SER A 21 -10.41 0.40 12.76
C SER A 21 -10.01 -0.83 13.59
N THR A 22 -11.00 -1.60 14.08
CA THR A 22 -10.76 -2.84 14.83
C THR A 22 -9.96 -3.86 14.01
N VAL A 23 -10.28 -4.02 12.72
CA VAL A 23 -9.57 -4.95 11.84
C VAL A 23 -8.13 -4.49 11.62
N LEU A 24 -7.91 -3.20 11.39
CA LEU A 24 -6.55 -2.64 11.22
C LEU A 24 -5.71 -2.78 12.49
N GLU A 25 -6.30 -2.54 13.67
CA GLU A 25 -5.64 -2.75 14.95
C GLU A 25 -5.23 -4.21 15.15
N HIS A 26 -6.11 -5.15 14.79
CA HIS A 26 -5.79 -6.58 14.87
C HIS A 26 -4.70 -7.00 13.88
N LEU A 27 -4.68 -6.46 12.67
CA LEU A 27 -3.64 -6.76 11.67
C LEU A 27 -2.25 -6.27 12.11
N LEU A 28 -2.18 -5.11 12.78
CA LEU A 28 -0.91 -4.53 13.22
C LEU A 28 -0.47 -5.01 14.61
N ARG A 29 -1.35 -5.71 15.35
CA ARG A 29 -1.03 -6.20 16.68
C ARG A 29 0.09 -7.24 16.61
N ASN A 30 1.19 -6.97 17.31
CA ASN A 30 2.39 -7.81 17.35
C ASN A 30 3.09 -8.02 15.99
N TYR A 31 2.85 -7.15 15.00
CA TYR A 31 3.60 -7.17 13.74
C TYR A 31 5.00 -6.56 13.94
N ASP A 32 6.07 -7.34 13.76
CA ASP A 32 7.45 -6.85 13.78
C ASP A 32 7.92 -6.53 12.35
N ASN A 33 8.01 -5.23 12.05
CA ASN A 33 8.41 -4.74 10.73
C ASN A 33 9.90 -4.95 10.38
N ARG A 34 10.72 -5.40 11.34
CA ARG A 34 12.15 -5.67 11.12
C ARG A 34 12.39 -7.05 10.50
N GLN A 35 11.39 -7.92 10.57
CA GLN A 35 11.46 -9.27 10.04
C GLN A 35 10.81 -9.33 8.67
N ARG A 36 11.47 -10.05 7.75
CA ARG A 36 10.82 -10.40 6.48
C ARG A 36 9.71 -11.43 6.75
N PRO A 37 8.67 -11.48 5.89
CA PRO A 37 7.69 -12.55 5.92
C PRO A 37 8.37 -13.92 5.84
N ASP A 38 7.89 -14.90 6.62
CA ASP A 38 8.46 -16.25 6.71
C ASP A 38 9.95 -16.26 7.14
N HIS A 39 10.29 -15.47 8.16
CA HIS A 39 11.65 -15.42 8.71
C HIS A 39 12.11 -16.81 9.18
N GLY A 40 13.21 -17.31 8.61
CA GLY A 40 13.74 -18.66 8.87
C GLY A 40 13.15 -19.76 7.98
N GLY A 41 12.15 -19.45 7.16
CA GLY A 41 11.54 -20.33 6.17
C GLY A 41 12.04 -20.07 4.76
N SER A 42 11.13 -20.19 3.79
CA SER A 42 11.45 -20.02 2.37
C SER A 42 11.74 -18.54 2.04
N PRO A 43 12.52 -18.26 0.97
CA PRO A 43 12.72 -16.89 0.53
C PRO A 43 11.41 -16.21 0.12
N THR A 44 11.20 -14.98 0.57
CA THR A 44 10.07 -14.15 0.13
C THR A 44 10.24 -13.78 -1.35
N ILE A 45 9.29 -14.15 -2.19
CA ILE A 45 9.31 -13.81 -3.62
C ILE A 45 8.72 -12.41 -3.81
N VAL A 46 9.55 -11.48 -4.30
CA VAL A 46 9.15 -10.11 -4.62
C VAL A 46 9.00 -9.95 -6.13
N THR A 47 7.77 -9.79 -6.59
CA THR A 47 7.48 -9.50 -7.99
C THR A 47 7.59 -8.00 -8.23
N THR A 48 8.45 -7.61 -9.18
CA THR A 48 8.73 -6.21 -9.49
C THR A 48 8.21 -5.84 -10.87
N ASN A 49 7.67 -4.63 -11.01
CA ASN A 49 7.21 -4.08 -12.26
C ASN A 49 7.63 -2.61 -12.39
N PHE A 50 8.17 -2.27 -13.55
CA PHE A 50 8.57 -0.90 -13.89
C PHE A 50 7.65 -0.36 -14.99
N LEU A 51 7.15 0.85 -14.78
CA LEU A 51 6.49 1.63 -15.83
C LEU A 51 7.26 2.93 -16.02
N ILE A 52 7.98 3.04 -17.13
CA ILE A 52 8.71 4.24 -17.50
C ILE A 52 7.70 5.29 -17.96
N ARG A 53 7.70 6.44 -17.29
CA ARG A 53 6.85 7.58 -17.61
C ARG A 53 7.48 8.46 -18.69
N SER A 54 8.76 8.75 -18.51
CA SER A 54 9.54 9.65 -19.35
C SER A 54 11.02 9.30 -19.21
N MET A 55 11.74 9.47 -20.30
CA MET A 55 13.18 9.55 -20.28
C MET A 55 13.54 11.03 -20.15
N GLY A 56 14.39 11.37 -19.18
CA GLY A 56 14.95 12.70 -19.01
C GLY A 56 16.17 12.92 -19.92
N PRO A 57 16.93 13.99 -19.72
CA PRO A 57 18.16 14.24 -20.47
C PRO A 57 19.18 13.11 -20.28
N ILE A 58 19.92 12.86 -21.36
CA ILE A 58 21.07 11.95 -21.41
C ILE A 58 22.31 12.82 -21.63
N SER A 59 23.28 12.74 -20.72
CA SER A 59 24.59 13.37 -20.85
C SER A 59 25.64 12.32 -21.24
N GLU A 60 26.16 12.40 -22.46
CA GLU A 60 27.24 11.50 -22.92
C GLU A 60 28.59 11.87 -22.31
N LEU A 61 28.79 13.16 -21.99
CA LEU A 61 30.02 13.66 -21.38
C LEU A 61 30.17 13.16 -19.94
N ASP A 62 29.06 13.14 -19.19
CA ASP A 62 29.04 12.68 -17.79
C ASP A 62 28.64 11.19 -17.65
N MET A 63 28.27 10.54 -18.77
CA MET A 63 27.75 9.16 -18.81
C MET A 63 26.52 8.94 -17.90
N GLU A 64 25.62 9.93 -17.85
CA GLU A 64 24.43 9.90 -17.00
C GLU A 64 23.14 9.97 -17.82
N TYR A 65 22.10 9.27 -17.36
CA TYR A 65 20.75 9.45 -17.84
C TYR A 65 19.78 9.54 -16.67
N SER A 66 18.72 10.29 -16.86
CA SER A 66 17.61 10.39 -15.91
C SER A 66 16.36 9.76 -16.50
N MET A 67 15.51 9.18 -15.65
CA MET A 67 14.19 8.69 -16.06
C MET A 67 13.21 8.75 -14.90
N ASP A 68 11.97 9.07 -15.22
CA ASP A 68 10.88 8.97 -14.26
C ASP A 68 10.18 7.63 -14.47
N CYS A 69 10.00 6.87 -13.39
CA CYS A 69 9.28 5.61 -13.45
C CYS A 69 8.37 5.40 -12.24
N TYR A 70 7.27 4.69 -12.46
CA TYR A 70 6.55 4.05 -11.36
C TYR A 70 7.20 2.70 -11.09
N PHE A 71 7.85 2.62 -9.93
CA PHE A 71 8.39 1.38 -9.41
C PHE A 71 7.34 0.69 -8.53
N ARG A 72 6.94 -0.52 -8.89
CA ARG A 72 5.93 -1.29 -8.16
C ARG A 72 6.51 -2.63 -7.73
N GLN A 73 6.26 -2.98 -6.48
CA GLN A 73 6.64 -4.26 -5.90
C GLN A 73 5.42 -4.92 -5.26
N LYS A 74 5.34 -6.24 -5.37
CA LYS A 74 4.31 -7.06 -4.75
C LYS A 74 4.96 -8.28 -4.13
N TRP A 75 4.58 -8.59 -2.90
CA TRP A 75 4.88 -9.86 -2.23
C TRP A 75 3.66 -10.32 -1.45
N THR A 76 3.67 -11.59 -1.03
CA THR A 76 2.66 -12.14 -0.12
C THR A 76 3.24 -12.15 1.28
N ASP A 77 2.58 -11.44 2.20
CA ASP A 77 2.83 -11.50 3.64
C ASP A 77 1.70 -12.34 4.26
N ARG A 78 2.03 -13.28 5.13
CA ARG A 78 1.08 -14.28 5.68
C ARG A 78 0.78 -14.03 7.14
#